data_AF-A0A1I1RXZ1-F1
#
_entry.id   AF-A0A1I1RXZ1-F1
#
_cell.length_a   1.000
_cell.length_b   1.000
_cell.length_c   1.000
_cell.angle_alpha   90.00
_cell.angle_beta   90.00
_cell.angle_gamma   90.00
#
_symmetry.space_group_name_H-M   'P 1'
#
loop_
_entity.id
_entity.type
_entity.pdbx_description
1 polymer ?
#
loop_
_entity_poly.entity_id
_entity_poly.type
_entity_poly.pdbx_seq_one_letter_code
_entity_poly.pdbx_strand_id
1 'polypeptide(L)'
;MALLAELVEEIKNDKIKNKDLIICLEVENLRVVAMAMFKIIERNYCDKRIVNRLTQLGKLLKDNKFVGPWQFGHAAIATLALLDNDDAKSMFNEIFGKLNDTDKFLVDNFIKSGAYKS
;
A
#
# COMPACT_ATOMS: atom_id res chain seq x y z
N MET A 1 16.74 -6.68 -14.05
CA MET A 1 15.76 -5.67 -13.60
C MET A 1 14.75 -5.52 -14.72
N ALA A 2 13.46 -5.78 -14.46
CA ALA A 2 12.43 -5.43 -15.43
C ALA A 2 12.44 -3.92 -15.63
N LEU A 3 12.26 -3.47 -16.87
CA LEU A 3 12.15 -2.03 -17.14
C LEU A 3 10.89 -1.51 -16.44
N LEU A 4 10.94 -0.31 -15.88
CA LEU A 4 9.80 0.31 -15.18
C LEU A 4 8.50 0.25 -16.01
N ALA A 5 8.62 0.41 -17.33
CA ALA A 5 7.51 0.31 -18.27
C ALA A 5 6.89 -1.10 -18.32
N GLU A 6 7.71 -2.15 -18.22
CA GLU A 6 7.24 -3.55 -18.19
C GLU A 6 6.44 -3.81 -16.91
N LEU A 7 6.94 -3.36 -15.74
CA LEU A 7 6.21 -3.52 -14.48
C LEU A 7 4.85 -2.80 -14.50
N VAL A 8 4.79 -1.60 -15.08
CA VAL A 8 3.52 -0.86 -15.24
C VAL A 8 2.56 -1.63 -16.14
N GLU A 9 3.02 -2.15 -17.28
CA GLU A 9 2.22 -2.95 -18.20
C GLU A 9 1.76 -4.28 -17.55
N GLU A 10 2.63 -4.95 -16.82
CA GLU A 10 2.30 -6.21 -16.14
C GLU A 10 1.26 -6.02 -15.05
N ILE A 11 1.31 -4.94 -14.27
CA ILE A 11 0.30 -4.66 -13.26
C ILE A 11 -1.04 -4.30 -13.93
N LYS A 12 -1.03 -3.42 -14.95
CA LYS A 12 -2.25 -3.01 -15.67
C LYS A 12 -2.98 -4.18 -16.33
N ASN A 13 -2.21 -5.09 -16.93
CA ASN A 13 -2.76 -6.24 -17.64
C ASN A 13 -2.94 -7.48 -16.76
N ASP A 14 -2.83 -7.33 -15.43
CA ASP A 14 -2.96 -8.42 -14.45
C ASP A 14 -1.98 -9.60 -14.66
N LYS A 15 -0.85 -9.37 -15.35
CA LYS A 15 0.16 -10.39 -15.66
C LYS A 15 1.22 -10.56 -14.56
N ILE A 16 1.35 -9.56 -13.68
CA ILE A 16 2.31 -9.62 -12.58
C ILE A 16 1.98 -10.78 -11.62
N LYS A 17 2.98 -11.55 -11.18
CA LYS A 17 2.76 -12.62 -10.20
C LYS A 17 2.77 -12.05 -8.78
N ASN A 18 2.06 -12.70 -7.87
CA ASN A 18 1.98 -12.29 -6.47
C ASN A 18 3.36 -12.09 -5.82
N LYS A 19 4.28 -13.04 -6.04
CA LYS A 19 5.65 -12.98 -5.52
C LYS A 19 6.47 -11.78 -6.01
N ASP A 20 6.07 -11.17 -7.13
CA ASP A 20 6.78 -10.05 -7.76
C ASP A 20 6.21 -8.69 -7.31
N LEU A 21 5.06 -8.68 -6.62
CA LEU A 21 4.46 -7.45 -6.06
C LEU A 21 5.37 -6.76 -5.04
N ILE A 22 6.22 -7.50 -4.32
CA ILE A 22 7.22 -6.92 -3.42
C ILE A 22 8.24 -6.06 -4.17
N ILE A 23 8.66 -6.49 -5.36
CA ILE A 23 9.60 -5.74 -6.20
C ILE A 23 8.97 -4.39 -6.54
N CYS A 24 7.67 -4.37 -6.85
CA CYS A 24 6.93 -3.15 -7.13
C CYS A 24 6.75 -2.22 -5.92
N LEU A 25 6.79 -2.73 -4.68
CA LEU A 25 6.81 -1.89 -3.48
C LEU A 25 8.19 -1.29 -3.18
N GLU A 26 9.24 -1.80 -3.80
CA GLU A 26 10.64 -1.41 -3.58
C GLU A 26 11.17 -0.42 -4.62
N VAL A 27 10.48 -0.24 -5.76
CA VAL A 27 10.91 0.72 -6.78
C VAL A 27 10.73 2.17 -6.34
N GLU A 28 11.60 3.05 -6.83
CA GLU A 28 11.54 4.51 -6.61
C GLU A 28 10.44 5.21 -7.43
N ASN A 29 9.45 4.44 -7.91
CA ASN A 29 8.32 4.97 -8.65
C ASN A 29 7.04 4.84 -7.84
N LEU A 30 6.62 5.97 -7.26
CA LEU A 30 5.41 6.09 -6.45
C LEU A 30 4.16 5.52 -7.14
N ARG A 31 3.99 5.74 -8.45
CA ARG A 31 2.85 5.20 -9.20
C ARG A 31 2.86 3.67 -9.21
N VAL A 32 4.01 3.04 -9.41
CA VAL A 32 4.12 1.57 -9.38
C VAL A 32 3.87 1.02 -7.98
N VAL A 33 4.42 1.65 -6.95
CA VAL A 33 4.18 1.26 -5.54
C VAL A 33 2.69 1.31 -5.22
N ALA A 34 2.00 2.36 -5.66
CA ALA A 34 0.57 2.51 -5.48
C ALA A 34 -0.25 1.43 -6.19
N MET A 35 0.05 1.17 -7.47
CA MET A 35 -0.63 0.14 -8.23
C MET A 35 -0.39 -1.24 -7.60
N ALA A 36 0.80 -1.49 -7.05
CA ALA A 36 1.10 -2.71 -6.32
C ALA A 36 0.28 -2.83 -5.03
N MET A 37 0.15 -1.75 -4.25
CA MET A 37 -0.71 -1.74 -3.06
C MET A 37 -2.17 -2.10 -3.40
N PHE A 38 -2.71 -1.53 -4.48
CA PHE A 38 -4.08 -1.84 -4.90
C PHE A 38 -4.22 -3.29 -5.35
N LYS A 39 -3.23 -3.79 -6.10
CA LYS A 39 -3.21 -5.20 -6.54
C LYS A 39 -3.06 -6.18 -5.37
N ILE A 40 -2.30 -5.80 -4.35
CA ILE A 40 -2.16 -6.55 -3.10
C ILE A 40 -3.50 -6.65 -2.38
N ILE A 41 -4.26 -5.55 -2.29
CA ILE A 41 -5.61 -5.54 -1.70
C ILE A 41 -6.56 -6.40 -2.53
N GLU A 42 -6.60 -6.19 -3.84
CA GLU A 42 -7.49 -6.91 -4.76
C GLU A 42 -7.30 -8.42 -4.68
N ARG A 43 -6.04 -8.88 -4.66
CA ARG A 43 -5.69 -10.30 -4.59
C ARG A 43 -5.62 -10.85 -3.16
N ASN A 44 -5.80 -9.99 -2.16
CA ASN A 44 -5.57 -10.29 -0.75
C ASN A 44 -4.24 -11.04 -0.51
N TYR A 45 -3.19 -10.66 -1.24
CA TYR A 45 -1.90 -11.35 -1.20
C TYR A 45 -0.99 -10.70 -0.16
N CYS A 46 -0.71 -11.44 0.91
CA CYS A 46 0.07 -10.93 2.03
C CYS A 46 1.14 -11.95 2.45
N ASP A 47 2.41 -11.58 2.30
CA ASP A 47 3.53 -12.28 2.91
C ASP A 47 4.26 -11.36 3.90
N LYS A 48 5.13 -11.93 4.73
CA LYS A 48 5.87 -11.19 5.76
C LYS A 48 6.70 -10.02 5.19
N ARG A 49 7.20 -10.14 3.95
CA ARG A 49 7.98 -9.08 3.30
C ARG A 49 7.06 -7.92 2.90
N ILE A 50 5.88 -8.21 2.39
CA ILE A 50 4.84 -7.21 2.11
C ILE A 50 4.45 -6.47 3.40
N VAL A 51 4.15 -7.19 4.49
CA VAL A 51 3.79 -6.57 5.77
C VAL A 51 4.91 -5.64 6.26
N ASN A 52 6.15 -6.11 6.25
CA ASN A 52 7.31 -5.31 6.65
C ASN A 52 7.48 -4.06 5.77
N ARG A 53 7.32 -4.21 4.45
CA ARG A 53 7.49 -3.11 3.52
C ARG A 53 6.38 -2.07 3.65
N LEU A 54 5.11 -2.50 3.74
CA LEU A 54 3.98 -1.61 4.00
C LEU A 54 4.13 -0.87 5.34
N THR A 55 4.64 -1.55 6.37
CA THR A 55 4.95 -0.94 7.67
C THR A 55 6.00 0.17 7.54
N GLN A 56 7.05 -0.05 6.74
CA GLN A 56 8.06 0.98 6.47
C GLN A 56 7.47 2.17 5.71
N LEU A 57 6.70 1.89 4.66
CA LEU A 57 6.03 2.93 3.86
C LEU A 57 5.01 3.72 4.69
N GLY A 58 4.31 3.05 5.62
CA GLY A 58 3.35 3.68 6.53
C GLY A 58 3.95 4.75 7.43
N LYS A 59 5.26 4.68 7.70
CA LYS A 59 5.97 5.72 8.47
C LYS A 59 6.23 7.00 7.66
N LEU A 60 6.03 6.97 6.34
CA LEU A 60 6.25 8.10 5.43
C LEU A 60 4.99 8.99 5.32
N LEU A 61 4.66 9.68 6.42
CA LEU A 61 3.50 10.59 6.54
C LEU A 61 3.86 12.06 6.21
N LYS A 62 5.05 12.31 5.67
CA LYS A 62 5.49 13.65 5.28
C LYS A 62 6.08 13.61 3.87
N ASP A 63 5.77 14.63 3.09
CA ASP A 63 6.36 14.95 1.78
C ASP A 63 6.11 14.01 0.59
N ASN A 64 5.20 13.04 0.72
CA ASN A 64 4.83 12.12 -0.38
C ASN A 64 3.35 12.19 -0.72
N LYS A 65 2.95 13.20 -1.51
CA LYS A 65 1.57 13.30 -2.03
C LYS A 65 1.23 12.07 -2.85
N PHE A 66 0.03 11.52 -2.64
CA PHE A 66 -0.44 10.33 -3.34
C PHE A 66 -1.67 10.62 -4.19
N VAL A 67 -2.85 10.68 -3.56
CA VAL A 67 -4.14 10.94 -4.23
C VAL A 67 -4.97 11.82 -3.31
N GLY A 68 -5.52 12.92 -3.84
CA GLY A 68 -6.34 13.83 -3.06
C GLY A 68 -5.64 14.29 -1.77
N PRO A 69 -6.30 14.20 -0.59
CA PRO A 69 -5.70 14.56 0.68
C PRO A 69 -4.73 13.49 1.23
N TRP A 70 -4.70 12.31 0.64
CA TRP A 70 -3.90 11.19 1.14
C TRP A 70 -2.45 11.26 0.67
N GLN A 71 -1.59 10.79 1.57
CA GLN A 71 -0.17 10.59 1.31
C GLN A 71 0.13 9.10 1.19
N PHE A 72 1.33 8.76 0.73
CA PHE A 72 1.76 7.36 0.60
C PHE A 72 1.67 6.59 1.92
N GLY A 73 2.09 7.20 3.04
CA GLY A 73 1.98 6.57 4.35
C GLY A 73 0.52 6.20 4.69
N HIS A 74 -0.43 7.09 4.41
CA HIS A 74 -1.85 6.82 4.62
C HIS A 74 -2.33 5.60 3.82
N ALA A 75 -1.98 5.52 2.54
CA ALA A 75 -2.36 4.40 1.68
C ALA A 75 -1.70 3.08 2.12
N ALA A 76 -0.44 3.11 2.55
CA ALA A 76 0.27 1.93 3.03
C ALA A 76 -0.32 1.40 4.34
N ILE A 77 -0.67 2.28 5.28
CA ILE A 77 -1.35 1.90 6.53
C ILE A 77 -2.73 1.34 6.23
N ALA A 78 -3.51 1.98 5.35
CA ALA A 78 -4.80 1.47 4.93
C ALA A 78 -4.69 0.09 4.24
N THR A 79 -3.64 -0.13 3.45
CA THR A 79 -3.36 -1.42 2.82
C THR A 79 -3.20 -2.51 3.87
N LEU A 80 -2.47 -2.26 4.98
CA LEU A 80 -2.35 -3.23 6.08
C LEU A 80 -3.71 -3.59 6.71
N ALA A 81 -4.60 -2.60 6.89
CA ALA A 81 -5.94 -2.83 7.45
C ALA A 81 -6.86 -3.64 6.52
N LEU A 82 -6.66 -3.51 5.21
CA LEU A 82 -7.50 -4.13 4.19
C LEU A 82 -7.11 -5.57 3.85
N LEU A 83 -5.98 -6.04 4.36
CA LEU A 83 -5.52 -7.42 4.18
C LEU A 83 -6.12 -8.34 5.23
N ASP A 84 -6.58 -9.51 4.79
CA ASP A 84 -7.04 -10.56 5.69
C ASP A 84 -5.86 -11.39 6.23
N ASN A 85 -5.01 -10.73 7.01
CA ASN A 85 -3.83 -11.33 7.60
C ASN A 85 -3.61 -10.75 9.01
N ASP A 86 -3.40 -11.63 9.99
CA ASP A 86 -3.30 -11.21 11.39
C ASP A 86 -2.04 -10.37 11.67
N ASP A 87 -0.90 -10.68 11.05
CA ASP A 87 0.31 -9.87 11.17
C ASP A 87 0.08 -8.47 10.58
N ALA A 88 -0.58 -8.38 9.43
CA ALA A 88 -0.93 -7.10 8.80
C ALA A 88 -1.86 -6.27 9.69
N LYS A 89 -2.92 -6.88 10.26
CA LYS A 89 -3.85 -6.22 11.18
C LYS A 89 -3.15 -5.78 12.48
N SER A 90 -2.25 -6.61 13.01
CA SER A 90 -1.45 -6.26 14.19
C SER A 90 -0.55 -5.05 13.91
N MET A 91 0.16 -5.05 12.79
CA MET A 91 1.00 -3.92 12.39
C MET A 91 0.18 -2.65 12.13
N PHE A 92 -0.99 -2.78 11.50
CA PHE A 92 -1.92 -1.67 11.33
C PHE A 92 -2.27 -1.05 12.69
N ASN A 93 -2.74 -1.85 13.66
CA ASN A 93 -3.14 -1.36 14.97
C ASN A 93 -1.99 -0.65 15.70
N GLU A 94 -0.77 -1.20 15.62
CA GLU A 94 0.41 -0.60 16.23
C GLU A 94 0.74 0.78 15.64
N ILE A 95 0.73 0.90 14.31
CA ILE A 95 1.07 2.15 13.62
C ILE A 95 -0.07 3.16 13.79
N PHE A 96 -1.31 2.74 13.53
CA PHE A 96 -2.50 3.56 13.61
C PHE A 96 -2.70 4.15 15.01
N GLY A 97 -2.44 3.37 16.07
CA GLY A 97 -2.53 3.85 17.45
C GLY A 97 -1.61 5.04 17.76
N LYS A 98 -0.46 5.13 17.07
CA LYS A 98 0.56 6.18 17.26
C LYS A 98 0.31 7.43 16.40
N LEU A 99 -0.64 7.39 15.48
CA LEU A 99 -1.00 8.52 14.62
C LEU A 99 -1.73 9.61 15.41
N ASN A 100 -1.60 10.86 14.96
CA ASN A 100 -2.48 11.94 15.39
C ASN A 100 -3.88 11.78 14.78
N ASP A 101 -4.85 12.55 15.28
CA ASP A 101 -6.25 12.40 14.88
C ASP A 101 -6.50 12.74 13.40
N THR A 102 -5.74 13.68 12.83
CA THR A 102 -5.82 14.02 11.41
C THR A 102 -5.39 12.86 10.53
N ASP A 103 -4.25 12.24 10.83
CA ASP A 103 -3.73 11.12 10.04
C ASP A 103 -4.63 9.88 10.19
N LYS A 104 -5.16 9.62 11.41
CA LYS A 104 -6.17 8.57 11.63
C LYS A 104 -7.40 8.79 10.77
N PHE A 105 -7.93 10.01 10.78
CA PHE A 105 -9.08 10.39 9.96
C PHE A 105 -8.81 10.13 8.47
N LEU A 106 -7.62 10.50 7.97
CA LEU A 106 -7.23 10.29 6.58
C LEU A 106 -7.13 8.80 6.22
N VAL A 107 -6.51 7.97 7.07
CA VAL A 107 -6.47 6.51 6.86
C VAL A 107 -7.88 5.93 6.81
N ASP A 108 -8.72 6.24 7.79
CA ASP A 108 -10.11 5.74 7.84
C ASP A 108 -10.92 6.19 6.62
N ASN A 109 -10.73 7.44 6.19
CA ASN A 109 -11.41 7.97 5.01
C ASN A 109 -10.96 7.25 3.74
N PHE A 110 -9.66 6.95 3.61
CA PHE A 110 -9.13 6.17 2.48
C PHE A 110 -9.82 4.80 2.39
N ILE A 111 -9.84 4.06 3.51
CA ILE A 111 -10.47 2.74 3.61
C ILE A 111 -11.96 2.83 3.19
N LYS A 112 -12.70 3.79 3.75
CA LYS A 112 -14.13 3.98 3.48
C LYS A 112 -14.42 4.39 2.04
N SER A 113 -13.56 5.22 1.45
CA SER A 113 -13.73 5.71 0.08
C SER A 113 -13.69 4.60 -0.97
N GLY A 114 -12.99 3.49 -0.67
CA GLY A 114 -12.77 2.44 -1.65
C GLY A 114 -11.93 2.87 -2.86
N ALA A 115 -11.10 3.91 -2.72
CA ALA A 115 -10.26 4.46 -3.81
C ALA A 115 -9.30 3.44 -4.45
N TYR A 116 -9.11 2.27 -3.83
CA TYR A 116 -8.33 1.15 -4.34
C TYR A 116 -9.12 0.20 -5.26
N LYS A 117 -10.45 0.39 -5.40
CA LYS A 117 -11.33 -0.46 -6.21
C LYS A 117 -11.55 0.05 -7.64
N SER A 118 -11.02 1.22 -7.96
CA SER A 118 -11.19 1.92 -9.25
C SER A 118 -10.23 1.43 -10.34
#